data_AF-L8EZE1-F1
#
_entry.id   AF-L8EZE1-F1
#
_cell.length_a   1.000
_cell.length_b   1.000
_cell.length_c   1.000
_cell.angle_alpha   90.00
_cell.angle_beta   90.00
_cell.angle_gamma   90.00
#
_symmetry.space_group_name_H-M   'P 1'
#
loop_
_entity.id
_entity.type
_entity.pdbx_description
1 polymer ?
#
loop_
_entity_poly.entity_id
_entity_poly.type
_entity_poly.pdbx_seq_one_letter_code
_entity_poly.pdbx_strand_id
1 'polypeptide(L)'
;MTRPPLVGADLWNKVMRAAGDRCECRGVCGKRHDPDRRGRQMRCPHENGMLVSKIGEIKLIAVPRDPSVDFTAAASLPASRLIALCPSCDGAVRRIFKRAAKRLPPQEDGLFDSAPYYVDPASTKQADVGAA
;
A
#
# COMPACT_ATOMS: atom_id res chain seq x y z
N MET A 1 2.57 14.01 21.92
CA MET A 1 2.44 12.54 22.07
C MET A 1 1.21 12.13 21.29
N THR A 2 1.38 11.41 20.17
CA THR A 2 0.27 11.05 19.28
C THR A 2 -0.60 9.98 19.91
N ARG A 3 -1.93 10.14 19.83
CA ARG A 3 -2.87 9.16 20.37
C ARG A 3 -2.83 7.88 19.53
N PRO A 4 -2.74 6.68 20.16
CA PRO A 4 -2.77 5.42 19.45
C PRO A 4 -4.15 5.18 18.80
N PRO A 5 -4.24 4.28 17.81
CA PRO A 5 -5.52 3.88 17.23
C PRO A 5 -6.41 3.19 18.28
N LEU A 6 -7.74 3.28 18.10
CA LEU A 6 -8.71 2.65 18.99
C LEU A 6 -8.59 1.12 18.99
N VAL A 7 -8.41 0.53 17.80
CA VAL A 7 -8.24 -0.92 17.61
C VAL A 7 -6.78 -1.22 17.34
N GLY A 8 -6.24 -2.26 17.98
CA GLY A 8 -4.86 -2.69 17.78
C GLY A 8 -3.82 -1.77 18.42
N ALA A 9 -4.20 -0.97 19.41
CA ALA A 9 -3.30 -0.04 20.11
C ALA A 9 -2.03 -0.71 20.63
N ASP A 10 -2.14 -1.90 21.23
CA ASP A 10 -0.99 -2.64 21.76
C ASP A 10 -0.02 -3.07 20.67
N LEU A 11 -0.55 -3.56 19.54
CA LEU A 11 0.26 -3.94 18.38
C LEU A 11 0.96 -2.71 17.80
N TRP A 12 0.22 -1.62 17.61
CA TRP A 12 0.76 -0.36 17.11
C TRP A 12 1.85 0.19 18.03
N ASN A 13 1.62 0.23 19.34
CA ASN A 13 2.59 0.70 20.33
C ASN A 13 3.88 -0.13 20.31
N LYS A 14 3.77 -1.47 20.18
CA LYS A 14 4.95 -2.35 20.04
C LYS A 14 5.76 -2.02 18.79
N VAL A 15 5.09 -1.80 17.66
CA VAL A 15 5.74 -1.43 16.39
C VAL A 15 6.41 -0.07 16.49
N MET A 16 5.73 0.94 17.03
CA MET A 16 6.28 2.29 17.18
C MET A 16 7.49 2.30 18.13
N ARG A 17 7.41 1.60 19.26
CA ARG A 17 8.55 1.45 20.20
C ARG A 17 9.72 0.74 19.55
N ALA A 18 9.49 -0.35 18.81
CA ALA A 18 10.55 -1.07 18.09
C ALA A 18 11.22 -0.19 17.02
N ALA A 19 10.44 0.69 16.39
CA ALA A 19 10.94 1.67 15.44
C ALA A 19 11.61 2.89 16.11
N GLY A 20 11.51 3.07 17.43
CA GLY A 20 11.94 4.29 18.11
C GLY A 20 11.16 5.52 17.67
N ASP A 21 9.84 5.37 17.46
CA ASP A 21 8.90 6.42 17.02
C ASP A 21 9.31 7.15 15.73
N ARG A 22 10.17 6.54 14.91
CA ARG A 22 10.65 7.10 13.64
C ARG A 22 10.25 6.24 12.47
N CYS A 23 10.03 6.86 11.31
CA CYS A 23 9.78 6.12 10.07
C CYS A 23 10.96 5.18 9.74
N GLU A 24 10.67 3.93 9.41
CA GLU A 24 11.64 2.88 9.07
C GLU A 24 11.94 2.79 7.56
N CYS A 25 11.37 3.68 6.75
CA CYS A 25 11.67 3.75 5.32
C CYS A 25 13.16 3.99 5.09
N ARG A 26 13.81 3.09 4.34
CA ARG A 26 15.21 3.19 3.88
C ARG A 26 15.34 3.54 2.40
N GLY A 27 14.42 4.35 1.88
CA GLY A 27 14.42 4.79 0.47
C GLY A 27 13.60 3.92 -0.50
N VAL A 28 12.94 2.86 -0.01
CA VAL A 28 11.97 2.06 -0.80
C VAL A 28 10.81 2.89 -1.36
N CYS A 29 10.53 4.06 -0.78
CA CYS A 29 9.55 5.02 -1.26
C CYS A 29 10.00 5.80 -2.52
N GLY A 30 11.23 5.60 -3.00
CA GLY A 30 11.81 6.28 -4.15
C GLY A 30 12.32 7.70 -3.89
N LYS A 31 12.20 8.22 -2.65
CA LYS A 31 12.76 9.53 -2.26
C LYS A 31 14.10 9.38 -1.55
N ARG A 32 15.01 10.32 -1.82
CA ARG A 32 16.24 10.50 -1.04
C ARG A 32 15.87 11.30 0.21
N HIS A 33 15.91 10.68 1.38
CA HIS A 33 15.51 11.31 2.64
C HIS A 33 16.59 12.18 3.28
N ASP A 34 17.79 12.23 2.70
CA ASP A 34 18.88 13.12 3.08
C ASP A 34 19.61 13.57 1.79
N PRO A 35 19.59 14.86 1.43
CA PRO A 35 20.34 15.40 0.30
C PRO A 35 21.85 15.54 0.57
N ASP A 36 22.25 15.70 1.83
CA ASP A 36 23.60 16.12 2.24
C ASP A 36 24.51 14.96 2.62
N ARG A 37 23.97 13.75 2.87
CA ARG A 37 24.78 12.57 3.22
C ARG A 37 24.93 11.59 2.06
N ARG A 38 26.12 11.64 1.43
CA ARG A 38 26.57 10.65 0.45
C ARG A 38 26.66 9.25 1.08
N GLY A 39 25.93 8.28 0.53
CA GLY A 39 26.32 6.86 0.61
C GLY A 39 25.67 5.96 1.67
N ARG A 40 24.77 6.44 2.54
CA ARG A 40 23.95 5.54 3.40
C ARG A 40 22.47 5.90 3.27
N GLN A 41 21.64 4.92 2.94
CA GLN A 41 20.17 5.06 2.93
C GLN A 41 19.68 5.23 4.37
N MET A 42 19.77 6.46 4.89
CA MET A 42 19.27 6.79 6.20
C MET A 42 17.75 6.68 6.24
N ARG A 43 17.26 6.35 7.43
CA ARG A 43 15.83 6.33 7.74
C ARG A 43 15.21 7.70 7.49
N CYS A 44 13.99 7.73 6.98
CA CYS A 44 13.20 8.95 6.85
C CYS A 44 13.22 9.79 8.15
N PRO A 45 13.39 11.13 8.08
CA PRO A 45 13.50 11.98 9.27
C PRO A 45 12.17 12.18 10.00
N HIS A 46 11.05 11.73 9.44
CA HIS A 46 9.74 11.92 10.06
C HIS A 46 9.58 11.02 11.29
N GLU A 47 9.20 11.65 12.38
CA GLU A 47 8.90 11.02 13.67
C GLU A 47 7.41 11.11 13.99
N ASN A 48 6.95 10.22 14.85
CA ASN A 48 5.58 10.16 15.31
C ASN A 48 5.26 11.39 16.17
N GLY A 49 4.25 12.15 15.78
CA GLY A 49 3.88 13.40 16.44
C GLY A 49 4.65 14.64 15.97
N MET A 50 5.57 14.49 15.01
CA MET A 50 6.28 15.62 14.41
C MET A 50 5.30 16.51 13.65
N LEU A 51 5.32 17.83 13.92
CA LEU A 51 4.57 18.81 13.14
C LEU A 51 5.33 19.16 11.86
N VAL A 52 4.72 18.90 10.71
CA VAL A 52 5.28 19.23 9.40
C VAL A 52 4.40 20.28 8.73
N SER A 53 5.03 21.34 8.22
CA SER A 53 4.35 22.42 7.50
C SER A 53 3.47 21.87 6.36
N LYS A 54 2.24 22.40 6.23
CA LYS A 54 1.22 22.02 5.24
C LYS A 54 0.66 20.59 5.32
N ILE A 55 1.21 19.72 6.18
CA ILE A 55 0.72 18.34 6.40
C ILE A 55 0.08 18.21 7.78
N GLY A 56 0.60 18.93 8.77
CA GLY A 56 0.19 18.81 10.17
C GLY A 56 1.03 17.78 10.92
N GLU A 57 0.43 17.20 11.97
CA GLU A 57 1.08 16.18 12.80
C GLU A 57 1.25 14.87 12.01
N ILE A 58 2.47 14.36 11.95
CA ILE A 58 2.77 13.06 11.35
C ILE A 58 2.32 11.94 12.29
N LYS A 59 1.36 11.14 11.82
CA LYS A 59 0.94 9.91 12.48
C LYS A 59 1.59 8.73 11.76
N LEU A 60 2.47 8.01 12.44
CA LEU A 60 3.08 6.81 11.88
C LEU A 60 2.05 5.66 11.85
N ILE A 61 2.15 4.85 10.79
CA ILE A 61 1.26 3.74 10.50
C ILE A 61 2.07 2.45 10.62
N ALA A 62 1.53 1.48 11.35
CA ALA A 62 2.07 0.13 11.36
C ALA A 62 1.62 -0.58 10.08
N VAL A 63 2.57 -0.97 9.24
CA VAL A 63 2.28 -1.63 7.95
C VAL A 63 3.11 -2.91 7.82
N PRO A 64 2.67 -3.89 7.03
CA PRO A 64 3.48 -5.05 6.71
C PRO A 64 4.84 -4.66 6.14
N ARG A 65 5.89 -5.35 6.58
CA ARG A 65 7.23 -5.20 6.01
C ARG A 65 7.26 -5.61 4.54
N ASP A 66 6.49 -6.64 4.21
CA ASP A 66 6.25 -7.07 2.83
C ASP A 66 4.93 -6.47 2.33
N PRO A 67 4.98 -5.51 1.38
CA PRO A 67 3.79 -4.83 0.88
C PRO A 67 3.00 -5.66 -0.14
N SER A 68 3.44 -6.87 -0.49
CA SER A 68 2.68 -7.81 -1.32
C SER A 68 1.62 -8.61 -0.54
N VAL A 69 1.70 -8.60 0.80
CA VAL A 69 0.76 -9.30 1.67
C VAL A 69 -0.63 -8.66 1.57
N ASP A 70 -1.65 -9.49 1.33
CA ASP A 70 -3.04 -9.05 1.32
C ASP A 70 -3.45 -8.42 2.66
N PHE A 71 -4.43 -7.52 2.63
CA PHE A 71 -4.93 -6.81 3.80
C PHE A 71 -5.43 -7.75 4.91
N THR A 72 -6.12 -8.85 4.55
CA THR A 72 -6.63 -9.80 5.54
C THR A 72 -5.49 -10.52 6.25
N ALA A 73 -4.51 -11.02 5.50
CA ALA A 73 -3.31 -11.64 6.04
C ALA A 73 -2.46 -10.65 6.86
N ALA A 74 -2.36 -9.40 6.41
CA ALA A 74 -1.65 -8.34 7.09
C ALA A 74 -2.19 -8.04 8.49
N ALA A 75 -3.51 -8.13 8.67
CA ALA A 75 -4.18 -7.87 9.95
C ALA A 75 -3.81 -8.91 11.03
N SER A 76 -3.48 -10.14 10.63
CA SER A 76 -3.09 -11.22 11.53
C SER A 76 -1.58 -11.28 11.81
N LEU A 77 -0.77 -10.37 11.25
CA LEU A 77 0.67 -10.42 11.40
C LEU A 77 1.13 -9.99 12.82
N PRO A 78 2.16 -10.66 13.38
CA PRO A 78 2.79 -10.21 14.61
C PRO A 78 3.60 -8.94 14.39
N ALA A 79 3.84 -8.18 15.46
CA ALA A 79 4.60 -6.92 15.44
C ALA A 79 5.96 -7.02 14.72
N SER A 80 6.64 -8.17 14.82
CA SER A 80 7.95 -8.40 14.17
C SER A 80 7.91 -8.39 12.65
N ARG A 81 6.74 -8.63 12.05
CA ARG A 81 6.51 -8.57 10.59
C ARG A 81 5.95 -7.23 10.13
N LEU A 82 5.74 -6.30 11.05
CA LEU A 82 5.29 -4.94 10.76
C LEU A 82 6.48 -3.96 10.86
N ILE A 83 6.32 -2.80 10.23
CA ILE A 83 7.24 -1.66 10.27
C ILE A 83 6.47 -0.36 10.45
N ALA A 84 7.10 0.65 11.03
CA ALA A 84 6.52 1.98 11.15
C ALA A 84 6.83 2.82 9.90
N LEU A 85 5.81 3.25 9.16
CA LEU A 85 5.97 4.17 8.02
C LEU A 85 5.17 5.46 8.23
N CYS A 86 5.68 6.58 7.73
CA CYS A 86 4.91 7.81 7.62
C CYS A 86 3.97 7.76 6.40
N PRO A 87 2.86 8.54 6.38
CA PRO A 87 1.86 8.45 5.32
C PRO A 87 2.41 8.68 3.91
N SER A 88 3.41 9.56 3.78
CA SER A 88 4.04 9.84 2.49
C SER A 88 4.90 8.68 1.97
N CYS A 89 5.54 7.93 2.88
CA CYS A 89 6.33 6.75 2.52
C CYS A 89 5.44 5.56 2.18
N ASP A 90 4.43 5.26 3.01
CA ASP A 90 3.47 4.17 2.74
C ASP A 90 2.78 4.36 1.37
N GLY A 91 2.23 5.56 1.13
CA GLY A 91 1.56 5.85 -0.14
C GLY A 91 2.50 5.77 -1.36
N ALA A 92 3.79 6.11 -1.20
CA ALA A 92 4.77 5.99 -2.27
C ALA A 92 5.19 4.53 -2.52
N VAL A 93 5.44 3.76 -1.47
CA VAL A 93 5.73 2.32 -1.55
C VAL A 93 4.58 1.61 -2.25
N ARG A 94 3.34 1.78 -1.81
CA ARG A 94 2.15 1.19 -2.45
C ARG A 94 2.05 1.53 -3.93
N ARG A 95 2.33 2.79 -4.30
CA ARG A 95 2.34 3.23 -5.71
C ARG A 95 3.43 2.54 -6.54
N ILE A 96 4.63 2.37 -5.99
CA ILE A 96 5.73 1.67 -6.67
C ILE A 96 5.37 0.20 -6.89
N PHE A 97 4.89 -0.49 -5.85
CA PHE A 97 4.49 -1.90 -5.93
C PHE A 97 3.33 -2.10 -6.90
N LYS A 98 2.29 -1.26 -6.86
CA LYS A 98 1.17 -1.32 -7.81
C LYS A 98 1.63 -1.12 -9.26
N ARG A 99 2.61 -0.24 -9.50
CA ARG A 99 3.19 -0.05 -10.85
C ARG A 99 4.02 -1.25 -11.29
N ALA A 100 4.77 -1.88 -10.39
CA ALA A 100 5.51 -3.09 -10.68
C ALA A 100 4.58 -4.26 -11.03
N ALA A 101 3.50 -4.45 -10.26
CA ALA A 101 2.48 -5.48 -10.51
C ALA A 101 1.85 -5.35 -11.91
N LYS A 102 1.60 -4.12 -12.38
CA LYS A 102 1.06 -3.86 -13.73
C LYS A 102 2.03 -4.15 -14.88
N ARG A 103 3.34 -4.28 -14.60
CA ARG A 103 4.37 -4.57 -15.62
C ARG A 103 4.59 -6.08 -15.81
N LEU A 104 3.96 -6.93 -14.99
CA LEU A 104 3.89 -8.34 -15.30
C LEU A 104 3.09 -8.53 -16.60
N PRO A 105 3.43 -9.55 -17.40
CA PRO A 105 2.72 -9.82 -18.65
C PRO A 105 1.21 -9.91 -18.37
N PRO A 106 0.37 -9.44 -19.30
CA PRO A 106 -1.08 -9.58 -19.17
C PRO A 106 -1.40 -11.03 -18.83
N GLN A 107 -2.23 -11.24 -17.81
CA GLN A 107 -2.77 -12.55 -17.52
C GLN A 107 -3.63 -12.94 -18.74
N GLU A 108 -3.29 -14.05 -19.41
CA GLU A 108 -3.97 -14.49 -20.64
C GLU A 108 -5.42 -14.95 -20.39
N ASP A 109 -5.79 -15.12 -19.12
CA ASP A 109 -7.16 -15.42 -18.73
C ASP A 109 -8.00 -14.13 -18.76
N GLY A 110 -8.67 -13.91 -19.88
CA GLY A 110 -9.65 -12.85 -20.05
C GLY A 110 -10.69 -12.90 -18.93
N LEU A 111 -10.64 -11.92 -18.02
CA LEU A 111 -11.65 -11.74 -16.97
C LEU A 111 -13.09 -11.54 -17.52
N PHE A 112 -13.19 -11.32 -18.83
CA PHE A 112 -14.43 -11.24 -19.59
C PHE A 112 -14.43 -12.27 -20.73
N ASP A 113 -14.36 -13.56 -20.43
CA ASP A 113 -14.91 -14.57 -21.34
C ASP A 113 -16.45 -14.44 -21.34
N SER A 114 -16.94 -13.44 -22.05
CA SER A 114 -18.37 -13.23 -22.35
C SER A 114 -18.83 -14.00 -23.60
N ALA A 115 -18.07 -15.02 -24.01
CA ALA A 115 -18.42 -15.93 -25.10
C ALA A 115 -19.46 -16.96 -24.58
N PRO A 116 -20.73 -16.55 -24.47
CA PRO A 116 -21.68 -16.95 -25.52
C PRO A 116 -22.71 -15.87 -25.94
N TYR A 117 -22.65 -14.64 -25.43
CA TYR A 117 -23.70 -13.62 -25.66
C TYR A 117 -23.31 -12.45 -26.56
N TYR A 118 -22.09 -12.45 -27.12
CA TYR A 118 -21.74 -11.43 -28.10
C TYR A 118 -22.41 -11.73 -29.45
N VAL A 119 -23.47 -10.98 -29.77
CA VAL A 119 -24.05 -10.94 -31.12
C VAL A 119 -23.30 -9.86 -31.89
N ASP A 120 -22.66 -10.27 -32.98
CA ASP A 120 -21.99 -9.37 -33.92
C ASP A 120 -22.98 -8.29 -34.40
N PRO A 121 -22.66 -6.99 -34.31
CA PRO A 121 -23.56 -5.92 -34.79
C PRO A 121 -23.84 -5.99 -36.30
N ALA A 122 -23.09 -6.78 -37.08
CA ALA A 122 -23.38 -7.06 -38.49
C ALA A 122 -24.39 -8.21 -38.70
N SER A 123 -24.80 -8.92 -37.65
CA SER A 123 -25.78 -10.00 -37.74
C SER A 123 -27.21 -9.43 -37.75
N THR A 124 -27.89 -9.54 -38.89
CA THR A 124 -29.32 -9.19 -39.05
C THR A 124 -30.28 -10.20 -38.42
N LYS A 125 -29.78 -11.26 -37.77
CA LYS A 125 -30.61 -12.18 -37.02
C LYS A 125 -30.77 -11.66 -35.59
N GLN A 126 -31.76 -10.81 -35.37
CA GLN A 126 -32.31 -10.60 -34.03
C GLN A 126 -32.74 -11.97 -33.48
N ALA A 127 -32.28 -12.30 -32.28
CA ALA A 127 -32.80 -13.41 -31.53
C ALA A 127 -34.29 -13.15 -31.26
N ASP A 128 -35.15 -13.98 -31.83
CA ASP A 128 -36.57 -14.07 -31.47
C ASP A 128 -36.67 -14.44 -29.98
N VAL A 129 -36.66 -13.44 -29.11
CA VAL A 129 -37.20 -13.57 -27.75
C VAL A 129 -38.73 -13.46 -27.87
N GLY A 130 -39.31 -14.50 -28.45
CA GLY A 130 -40.74 -14.75 -28.44
C GLY A 130 -41.14 -15.33 -27.09
N ALA A 131 -41.93 -14.56 -26.34
CA ALA A 131 -42.68 -15.03 -25.20
C ALA A 131 -43.78 -16.00 -25.65
N ALA A 132 -43.73 -17.24 -25.15
CA ALA A 132 -44.87 -18.12 -24.88
C ALA A 132 -44.42 -19.25 -23.94
#